data_AF-A0A938LGI0-F1
#
_entry.id   AF-A0A938LGI0-F1
#
_cell.length_a   1.000
_cell.length_b   1.000
_cell.length_c   1.000
_cell.angle_alpha   90.00
_cell.angle_beta   90.00
_cell.angle_gamma   90.00
#
_symmetry.space_group_name_H-M   'P 1'
#
loop_
_entity.id
_entity.type
_entity.pdbx_description
1 polymer ?
#
loop_
_entity_poly.entity_id
_entity_poly.type
_entity_poly.pdbx_seq_one_letter_code
_entity_poly.pdbx_strand_id
1 'polypeptide(L)'
;MHGSLSTGSTRGREARRAAAEVLGAWLIVCAVGAAAGLVSAHVRLHLGLPGHKALVLMTPVVAAAMVLRLPGAAAGGMTAAALVSLAAGGNAIAAAAHLPLAAMAGGIVDAAVALASRRRAGTAATFALAGLAGLAANMVLLAERLLAPLYQSHVLLGMPGLGGRAFSYAAFGLASGLAGAVLAAALRWRLSRGERKFT
;
A
#
# COMPACT_ATOMS: atom_id res chain seq x y z
N MET A 1 -34.95 36.70 27.24
CA MET A 1 -34.87 35.96 25.97
C MET A 1 -33.48 36.16 25.34
N HIS A 2 -32.46 35.41 25.77
CA HIS A 2 -31.18 35.35 25.07
C HIS A 2 -30.52 34.01 25.39
N GLY A 3 -30.52 33.09 24.42
CA GLY A 3 -29.91 31.77 24.60
C GLY A 3 -30.07 30.94 23.33
N SER A 4 -29.29 31.23 22.29
CA SER A 4 -29.25 30.41 21.07
C SER A 4 -28.07 30.76 20.13
N LEU A 5 -26.84 30.91 20.63
CA LEU A 5 -25.68 31.18 19.76
C LEU A 5 -24.41 30.33 20.02
N SER A 6 -24.40 29.40 20.98
CA SER A 6 -23.15 28.67 21.32
C SER A 6 -22.92 27.34 20.57
N THR A 7 -23.95 26.75 19.94
CA THR A 7 -23.88 25.42 19.32
C THR A 7 -23.16 25.39 17.96
N GLY A 8 -23.04 26.53 17.27
CA GLY A 8 -22.31 26.63 16.00
C GLY A 8 -20.79 26.56 16.14
N SER A 9 -20.23 27.04 17.26
CA SER A 9 -18.77 27.11 17.45
C SER A 9 -18.13 25.77 17.85
N THR A 10 -18.89 24.86 18.45
CA THR A 10 -18.40 23.54 18.92
C THR A 10 -18.35 22.54 17.78
N ARG A 11 -19.42 22.45 16.97
CA ARG A 11 -19.47 21.62 15.76
C ARG A 11 -18.36 21.96 14.76
N GLY A 12 -18.06 23.25 14.58
CA GLY A 12 -16.95 23.69 13.71
C GLY A 12 -15.57 23.29 14.23
N ARG A 13 -15.37 23.24 15.56
CA ARG A 13 -14.11 22.81 16.18
C ARG A 13 -13.93 21.29 16.10
N GLU A 14 -15.00 20.53 16.32
CA GLU A 14 -15.00 19.06 16.19
C GLU A 14 -14.72 18.62 14.75
N ALA A 15 -15.39 19.24 13.77
CA ALA A 15 -15.15 18.95 12.35
C ALA A 15 -13.69 19.24 11.92
N ARG A 16 -13.11 20.35 12.41
CA ARG A 16 -11.69 20.68 12.13
C ARG A 16 -10.72 19.70 12.76
N ARG A 17 -10.99 19.22 13.99
CA ARG A 17 -10.17 18.21 14.66
C ARG A 17 -10.21 16.88 13.90
N ALA A 18 -11.41 16.40 13.55
CA ALA A 18 -11.58 15.18 12.76
C ALA A 18 -10.88 15.29 11.39
N ALA A 19 -11.00 16.43 10.70
CA ALA A 19 -10.30 16.66 9.44
C ALA A 19 -8.77 16.65 9.60
N ALA A 20 -8.25 17.26 10.67
CA ALA A 20 -6.82 17.26 10.96
C ALA A 20 -6.28 15.85 11.28
N GLU A 21 -7.04 15.03 12.00
CA GLU A 21 -6.68 13.63 12.29
C GLU A 21 -6.64 12.78 11.02
N VAL A 22 -7.65 12.91 10.15
CA VAL A 22 -7.70 12.21 8.85
C VAL A 22 -6.53 12.64 7.96
N LEU A 23 -6.24 13.94 7.91
CA LEU A 23 -5.11 14.48 7.15
C LEU A 23 -3.79 13.94 7.70
N GLY A 24 -3.60 13.96 9.02
CA GLY A 24 -2.39 13.44 9.68
C GLY A 24 -2.15 11.97 9.36
N ALA A 25 -3.20 11.15 9.44
CA ALA A 25 -3.11 9.73 9.09
C ALA A 25 -2.82 9.51 7.60
N TRP A 26 -3.38 10.32 6.70
CA TRP A 26 -3.03 10.31 5.28
C TRP A 26 -1.54 10.63 5.04
N LEU A 27 -1.03 11.67 5.70
CA LEU A 27 0.37 12.06 5.61
C LEU A 27 1.30 10.95 6.11
N ILE A 28 0.92 10.22 7.16
CA ILE A 28 1.67 9.07 7.66
C ILE A 28 1.79 8.00 6.57
N VAL A 29 0.71 7.65 5.89
CA VAL A 29 0.75 6.62 4.84
C VAL A 29 1.59 7.08 3.64
N CYS A 30 1.46 8.34 3.24
CA CYS A 30 2.31 8.93 2.21
C CYS A 30 3.80 8.91 2.61
N ALA A 31 4.13 9.22 3.86
CA ALA A 31 5.50 9.17 4.37
C ALA A 31 6.06 7.75 4.41
N VAL A 32 5.26 6.77 4.83
CA VAL A 32 5.61 5.34 4.78
C VAL A 32 5.87 4.91 3.32
N GLY A 33 5.00 5.32 2.40
CA GLY A 33 5.17 5.09 0.97
C GLY A 33 6.46 5.70 0.44
N ALA A 34 6.70 6.98 0.71
CA ALA A 34 7.92 7.70 0.34
C ALA A 34 9.19 6.99 0.84
N ALA A 35 9.22 6.59 2.12
CA ALA A 35 10.34 5.84 2.69
C ALA A 35 10.53 4.49 1.99
N ALA A 36 9.45 3.75 1.74
CA ALA A 36 9.50 2.48 1.01
C ALA A 36 10.01 2.66 -0.44
N GLY A 37 9.60 3.75 -1.10
CA GLY A 37 10.07 4.13 -2.43
C GLY A 37 11.57 4.44 -2.45
N LEU A 38 12.05 5.22 -1.48
CA LEU A 38 13.47 5.54 -1.34
C LEU A 38 14.32 4.29 -1.11
N VAL A 39 13.87 3.41 -0.20
CA VAL A 39 14.53 2.13 0.07
C VAL A 39 14.52 1.25 -1.18
N SER A 40 13.39 1.13 -1.88
CA SER A 40 13.26 0.35 -3.12
C SER A 40 14.16 0.85 -4.27
N ALA A 41 14.45 2.16 -4.29
CA ALA A 41 15.38 2.75 -5.26
C ALA A 41 16.82 2.28 -5.03
N HIS A 42 17.26 2.15 -3.77
CA HIS A 42 18.65 1.86 -3.41
C HIS A 42 18.91 0.36 -3.17
N VAL A 43 17.88 -0.38 -2.76
CA VAL A 43 17.99 -1.80 -2.48
C VAL A 43 18.09 -2.57 -3.80
N ARG A 44 19.30 -3.07 -4.07
CA ARG A 44 19.59 -4.04 -5.14
C ARG A 44 19.36 -5.45 -4.62
N LEU A 45 18.10 -5.83 -4.39
CA LEU A 45 17.76 -7.22 -4.11
C LEU A 45 18.03 -8.05 -5.37
N HIS A 46 19.19 -8.72 -5.41
CA HIS A 46 19.53 -9.71 -6.43
C HIS A 46 18.81 -11.04 -6.17
N LEU A 47 17.48 -10.99 -6.03
CA LEU A 47 16.67 -12.21 -5.96
C LEU A 47 16.62 -12.94 -7.31
N GLY A 48 17.09 -12.31 -8.41
CA GLY A 48 17.07 -12.90 -9.76
C GLY A 48 15.66 -13.03 -10.35
N LEU A 49 14.62 -12.71 -9.58
CA LEU A 49 13.21 -12.85 -9.96
C LEU A 49 12.55 -11.48 -10.12
N PRO A 50 11.80 -11.24 -11.20
CA PRO A 50 11.13 -9.97 -11.45
C PRO A 50 9.93 -9.77 -10.50
N GLY A 51 9.67 -8.54 -10.06
CA GLY A 51 8.53 -8.23 -9.18
C GLY A 51 8.81 -8.33 -7.67
N HIS A 52 10.01 -8.76 -7.26
CA HIS A 52 10.39 -8.85 -5.84
C HIS A 52 10.38 -7.50 -5.10
N LYS A 53 10.55 -6.38 -5.84
CA LYS A 53 10.48 -5.02 -5.27
C LYS A 53 9.13 -4.71 -4.62
N ALA A 54 8.08 -5.44 -4.99
CA ALA A 54 6.77 -5.36 -4.33
C ALA A 54 6.85 -5.66 -2.83
N LEU A 55 7.75 -6.55 -2.38
CA LEU A 55 7.94 -6.84 -0.96
C LEU A 55 8.39 -5.61 -0.17
N VAL A 56 9.31 -4.83 -0.74
CA VAL A 56 9.83 -3.63 -0.07
C VAL A 56 8.83 -2.48 -0.17
N LEU A 57 8.16 -2.36 -1.31
CA LEU A 57 7.34 -1.20 -1.62
C LEU A 57 5.90 -1.36 -1.10
N MET A 58 5.26 -2.50 -1.34
CA MET A 58 3.84 -2.69 -1.04
C MET A 58 3.59 -3.13 0.40
N THR A 59 4.43 -3.99 0.99
CA THR A 59 4.23 -4.48 2.37
C THR A 59 4.02 -3.36 3.41
N PRO A 60 4.89 -2.33 3.49
CA PRO A 60 4.68 -1.26 4.47
C PRO A 60 3.44 -0.40 4.15
N VAL A 61 3.13 -0.17 2.88
CA VAL A 61 1.94 0.60 2.47
C VAL A 61 0.65 -0.14 2.78
N VAL A 62 0.57 -1.44 2.45
CA VAL A 62 -0.56 -2.32 2.79
C VAL A 62 -0.74 -2.36 4.30
N ALA A 63 0.35 -2.52 5.06
CA ALA A 63 0.28 -2.53 6.52
C ALA A 63 -0.30 -1.20 7.06
N ALA A 64 0.21 -0.06 6.60
CA ALA A 64 -0.25 1.26 7.03
C ALA A 64 -1.73 1.49 6.67
N ALA A 65 -2.13 1.16 5.44
CA ALA A 65 -3.52 1.28 4.99
C ALA A 65 -4.47 0.37 5.79
N MET A 66 -4.05 -0.86 6.10
CA MET A 66 -4.83 -1.78 6.93
C MET A 66 -4.90 -1.33 8.38
N VAL A 67 -3.88 -0.67 8.93
CA VAL A 67 -3.90 -0.11 10.28
C VAL A 67 -4.84 1.09 10.35
N LEU A 68 -4.71 2.04 9.42
CA LEU A 68 -5.42 3.32 9.48
C LEU A 68 -6.83 3.25 8.87
N ARG A 69 -7.11 2.29 7.98
CA ARG A 69 -8.43 2.05 7.36
C ARG A 69 -9.06 3.29 6.72
N LEU A 70 -8.25 4.17 6.16
CA LEU A 70 -8.72 5.38 5.49
C LEU A 70 -8.91 5.14 3.99
N PRO A 71 -9.96 5.71 3.38
CA PRO A 71 -10.16 5.62 1.95
C PRO A 71 -9.02 6.33 1.21
N GLY A 72 -8.47 5.69 0.18
CA GLY A 72 -7.40 6.24 -0.66
C GLY A 72 -6.00 6.19 -0.04
N ALA A 73 -5.86 5.72 1.20
CA ALA A 73 -4.58 5.70 1.89
C ALA A 73 -3.52 4.89 1.13
N ALA A 74 -3.84 3.68 0.69
CA ALA A 74 -2.90 2.87 -0.07
C ALA A 74 -2.61 3.48 -1.44
N ALA A 75 -3.59 4.07 -2.13
CA ALA A 75 -3.37 4.81 -3.37
C ALA A 75 -2.38 5.98 -3.18
N GLY A 76 -2.55 6.77 -2.12
CA GLY A 76 -1.64 7.84 -1.74
C GLY A 76 -0.23 7.34 -1.44
N GLY A 77 -0.11 6.31 -0.59
CA GLY A 77 1.17 5.70 -0.23
C GLY A 77 1.91 5.12 -1.43
N MET A 78 1.23 4.38 -2.31
CA MET A 78 1.82 3.83 -3.53
C MET A 78 2.27 4.92 -4.51
N THR A 79 1.48 5.99 -4.64
CA THR A 79 1.84 7.14 -5.48
C THR A 79 3.07 7.85 -4.93
N ALA A 80 3.13 8.09 -3.62
CA ALA A 80 4.29 8.68 -2.96
C ALA A 80 5.54 7.81 -3.11
N ALA A 81 5.40 6.48 -2.95
CA ALA A 81 6.50 5.53 -3.17
C ALA A 81 7.04 5.59 -4.59
N ALA A 82 6.14 5.66 -5.57
CA ALA A 82 6.50 5.78 -6.98
C ALA A 82 7.23 7.08 -7.29
N LEU A 83 6.69 8.22 -6.84
CA LEU A 83 7.29 9.53 -7.03
C LEU A 83 8.69 9.62 -6.42
N VAL A 84 8.85 9.16 -5.18
CA VAL A 84 10.15 9.19 -4.50
C VAL A 84 11.13 8.22 -5.12
N SER A 85 10.69 7.02 -5.52
CA SER A 85 11.56 6.11 -6.25
C SER A 85 12.04 6.72 -7.56
N LEU A 86 11.16 7.38 -8.33
CA LEU A 86 11.52 8.05 -9.59
C LEU A 86 12.51 9.20 -9.34
N ALA A 87 12.22 10.06 -8.36
CA ALA A 87 13.08 11.18 -7.99
C ALA A 87 14.47 10.74 -7.52
N ALA A 88 14.55 9.58 -6.87
CA ALA A 88 15.81 8.97 -6.42
C ALA A 88 16.55 8.19 -7.53
N GLY A 89 16.10 8.23 -8.78
CA GLY A 89 16.69 7.47 -9.89
C GLY A 89 16.46 5.95 -9.81
N GLY A 90 15.55 5.52 -8.94
CA GLY A 90 15.15 4.13 -8.79
C GLY A 90 14.22 3.68 -9.91
N ASN A 91 14.23 2.38 -10.18
CA ASN A 91 13.42 1.77 -11.23
C ASN A 91 12.18 1.05 -10.68
N ALA A 92 11.63 1.42 -9.51
CA ALA A 92 10.43 0.75 -8.99
C ALA A 92 9.24 0.93 -9.94
N ILE A 93 9.13 2.12 -10.53
CA ILE A 93 8.30 2.48 -11.67
C ILE A 93 9.23 2.96 -12.77
N ALA A 94 8.97 2.56 -14.01
CA ALA A 94 9.77 2.83 -15.20
C ALA A 94 9.65 4.28 -15.70
N ALA A 95 8.52 4.95 -15.49
CA ALA A 95 8.32 6.35 -15.92
C ALA A 95 7.23 7.08 -15.12
N ALA A 96 7.29 8.42 -15.09
CA ALA A 96 6.25 9.26 -14.50
C ALA A 96 4.87 9.06 -15.15
N ALA A 97 4.83 8.71 -16.45
CA ALA A 97 3.60 8.38 -17.16
C ALA A 97 2.85 7.16 -16.55
N HIS A 98 3.52 6.33 -15.76
CA HIS A 98 2.95 5.16 -15.12
C HIS A 98 2.53 5.39 -13.66
N LEU A 99 2.63 6.61 -13.14
CA LEU A 99 2.10 6.97 -11.82
C LEU A 99 0.61 6.60 -11.63
N PRO A 100 -0.28 6.72 -12.64
CA PRO A 100 -1.65 6.26 -12.50
C PRO A 100 -1.78 4.76 -12.20
N LEU A 101 -0.85 3.93 -12.68
CA LEU A 101 -0.83 2.49 -12.38
C LEU A 101 -0.46 2.24 -10.91
N ALA A 102 0.42 3.05 -10.33
CA ALA A 102 0.75 3.01 -8.90
C ALA A 102 -0.48 3.35 -8.04
N ALA A 103 -1.19 4.42 -8.43
CA ALA A 103 -2.42 4.83 -7.76
C ALA A 103 -3.51 3.76 -7.89
N MET A 104 -3.69 3.16 -9.07
CA MET A 104 -4.60 2.01 -9.26
C MET A 104 -4.22 0.81 -8.40
N ALA A 105 -2.94 0.45 -8.35
CA ALA A 105 -2.44 -0.63 -7.51
C ALA A 105 -2.76 -0.39 -6.03
N GLY A 106 -2.54 0.83 -5.53
CA GLY A 106 -2.97 1.19 -4.17
C GLY A 106 -4.49 1.21 -4.00
N GLY A 107 -5.24 1.68 -5.00
CA GLY A 107 -6.70 1.67 -5.01
C GLY A 107 -7.31 0.26 -4.90
N ILE A 108 -6.66 -0.76 -5.49
CA ILE A 108 -7.05 -2.17 -5.30
C ILE A 108 -6.94 -2.58 -3.83
N VAL A 109 -5.86 -2.16 -3.15
CA VAL A 109 -5.66 -2.43 -1.72
C VAL A 109 -6.71 -1.68 -0.89
N ASP A 110 -6.99 -0.41 -1.20
CA ASP A 110 -8.04 0.36 -0.52
C ASP A 110 -9.42 -0.29 -0.68
N ALA A 111 -9.74 -0.78 -1.88
CA ALA A 111 -10.98 -1.50 -2.14
C ALA A 111 -11.07 -2.80 -1.32
N ALA A 112 -9.98 -3.55 -1.20
CA ALA A 112 -9.93 -4.77 -0.38
C ALA A 112 -10.10 -4.47 1.11
N VAL A 113 -9.45 -3.40 1.62
CA VAL A 113 -9.60 -2.95 3.02
C VAL A 113 -11.03 -2.48 3.29
N ALA A 114 -11.62 -1.72 2.37
CA ALA A 114 -13.00 -1.28 2.46
C ALA A 114 -13.97 -2.47 2.44
N LEU A 115 -13.75 -3.45 1.56
CA LEU A 115 -14.56 -4.66 1.47
C LEU A 115 -14.48 -5.49 2.76
N ALA A 116 -13.27 -5.72 3.27
CA ALA A 116 -13.05 -6.44 4.52
C ALA A 116 -13.76 -5.75 5.70
N SER A 117 -13.69 -4.42 5.75
CA SER A 117 -14.34 -3.62 6.79
C SER A 117 -15.87 -3.66 6.69
N ARG A 118 -16.43 -3.48 5.48
CA ARG A 118 -17.89 -3.52 5.23
C ARG A 118 -18.48 -4.89 5.54
N ARG A 119 -17.77 -5.97 5.20
CA ARG A 119 -18.22 -7.35 5.44
C ARG A 119 -17.93 -7.86 6.85
N ARG A 120 -17.30 -7.05 7.71
CA ARG A 120 -16.79 -7.48 9.03
C ARG A 120 -16.02 -8.80 8.92
N ALA A 121 -15.16 -8.89 7.91
CA ALA A 121 -14.44 -10.11 7.58
C ALA A 121 -13.59 -10.57 8.78
N GLY A 122 -13.58 -11.88 9.03
CA GLY A 122 -12.70 -12.46 10.04
C GLY A 122 -11.22 -12.30 9.67
N THR A 123 -10.32 -12.64 10.60
CA THR A 123 -8.86 -12.52 10.39
C THR A 123 -8.40 -13.29 9.16
N ALA A 124 -8.80 -14.55 9.00
CA ALA A 124 -8.42 -15.36 7.84
C ALA A 124 -8.87 -14.74 6.51
N ALA A 125 -10.13 -14.29 6.44
CA ALA A 125 -10.66 -13.64 5.25
C ALA A 125 -9.96 -12.31 4.94
N THR A 126 -9.59 -11.54 5.98
CA THR A 126 -8.83 -10.29 5.82
C THR A 126 -7.42 -10.57 5.26
N PHE A 127 -6.76 -11.63 5.71
CA PHE A 127 -5.45 -12.04 5.20
C PHE A 127 -5.57 -12.51 3.75
N ALA A 128 -6.57 -13.32 3.43
CA ALA A 128 -6.83 -13.77 2.06
C ALA A 128 -7.09 -12.58 1.12
N LEU A 129 -7.94 -11.63 1.53
CA LEU A 129 -8.22 -10.42 0.76
C LEU A 129 -6.96 -9.56 0.57
N ALA A 130 -6.13 -9.38 1.60
CA ALA A 130 -4.89 -8.64 1.50
C ALA A 130 -3.88 -9.32 0.55
N GLY A 131 -3.75 -10.64 0.62
CA GLY A 131 -2.92 -11.42 -0.31
C GLY A 131 -3.40 -11.29 -1.76
N LEU A 132 -4.69 -11.47 -2.01
CA LEU A 132 -5.27 -11.31 -3.35
C LEU A 132 -5.15 -9.88 -3.88
N ALA A 133 -5.33 -8.88 -3.02
CA ALA A 133 -5.13 -7.48 -3.37
C ALA A 133 -3.68 -7.19 -3.72
N GLY A 134 -2.72 -7.71 -2.93
CA GLY A 134 -1.30 -7.60 -3.22
C GLY A 134 -0.92 -8.26 -4.55
N LEU A 135 -1.47 -9.44 -4.85
CA LEU A 135 -1.32 -10.12 -6.14
C LEU A 135 -1.83 -9.25 -7.29
N ALA A 136 -3.08 -8.81 -7.20
CA ALA A 136 -3.72 -8.03 -8.26
C ALA A 136 -3.01 -6.68 -8.47
N ALA A 137 -2.64 -5.98 -7.40
CA ALA A 137 -1.91 -4.73 -7.47
C ALA A 137 -0.51 -4.92 -8.09
N ASN A 138 0.20 -6.01 -7.77
CA ASN A 138 1.49 -6.28 -8.41
C ASN A 138 1.34 -6.72 -9.88
N MET A 139 0.24 -7.37 -10.26
CA MET A 139 -0.11 -7.61 -11.67
C MET A 139 -0.32 -6.32 -12.45
N VAL A 140 -0.92 -5.29 -11.85
CA VAL A 140 -1.02 -3.96 -12.47
C VAL A 140 0.36 -3.36 -12.72
N LEU A 141 1.30 -3.52 -11.79
CA LEU A 141 2.69 -3.07 -11.98
C LEU A 141 3.46 -3.92 -13.00
N LEU A 142 3.08 -5.19 -13.23
CA LEU A 142 3.61 -5.97 -14.34
C LEU A 142 3.17 -5.38 -15.69
N ALA A 143 1.92 -4.92 -15.82
CA ALA A 143 1.41 -4.33 -17.07
C ALA A 143 2.29 -3.14 -17.52
N GLU A 144 2.77 -2.35 -16.57
CA GLU A 144 3.75 -1.29 -16.83
C GLU A 144 5.00 -1.80 -17.55
N ARG A 145 5.57 -2.92 -17.09
CA ARG A 145 6.79 -3.51 -17.66
C ARG A 145 6.58 -4.10 -19.05
N LEU A 146 5.34 -4.40 -19.40
CA LEU A 146 4.97 -4.84 -20.74
C LEU A 146 4.86 -3.66 -21.71
N LEU A 147 4.51 -2.48 -21.20
CA LEU A 147 4.44 -1.24 -21.98
C LEU A 147 5.82 -0.56 -22.14
N ALA A 148 6.76 -0.82 -21.23
CA ALA A 148 8.11 -0.29 -21.32
C ALA A 148 8.94 -1.01 -22.42
N PRO A 149 9.64 -0.29 -23.31
CA PRO A 149 10.33 -0.85 -24.49
C PRO A 149 11.58 -1.71 -24.18
N LEU A 150 11.89 -1.97 -22.90
CA LEU A 150 13.06 -2.74 -22.46
C LEU A 150 12.66 -4.16 -22.07
N TYR A 151 12.23 -4.96 -23.06
CA TYR A 151 11.93 -6.37 -22.84
C TYR A 151 13.23 -7.20 -22.72
N GLN A 152 13.65 -7.51 -21.50
CA GLN A 152 14.74 -8.47 -21.26
C GLN A 152 14.17 -9.87 -20.96
N SER A 153 14.34 -10.85 -21.84
CA SER A 153 13.91 -12.23 -21.58
C SER A 153 14.53 -12.78 -20.29
N HIS A 154 13.70 -13.27 -19.37
CA HIS A 154 14.13 -14.00 -18.17
C HIS A 154 13.48 -15.37 -18.22
N VAL A 155 14.22 -16.43 -17.87
CA VAL A 155 13.70 -17.79 -17.71
C VAL A 155 13.52 -18.04 -16.22
N LEU A 156 12.31 -18.38 -15.79
CA LEU A 156 11.98 -18.63 -14.40
C LEU A 156 11.45 -20.06 -14.27
N LEU A 157 12.08 -20.92 -13.47
CA LEU A 157 11.63 -22.31 -13.26
C LEU A 157 11.39 -23.09 -14.57
N GLY A 158 12.22 -22.86 -15.58
CA GLY A 158 12.07 -23.49 -16.90
C GLY A 158 10.94 -22.91 -17.77
N MET A 159 10.17 -21.93 -17.29
CA MET A 159 9.20 -21.19 -18.11
C MET A 159 9.89 -19.99 -18.76
N PRO A 160 10.10 -19.99 -20.09
CA PRO A 160 10.63 -18.84 -20.78
C PRO A 160 9.57 -17.73 -20.88
N GLY A 161 10.01 -16.48 -20.73
CA GLY A 161 9.24 -15.31 -21.16
C GLY A 161 8.17 -14.83 -20.18
N LEU A 162 6.99 -14.51 -20.72
CA LEU A 162 5.89 -13.83 -20.00
C LEU A 162 5.33 -14.64 -18.83
N GLY A 163 5.23 -15.97 -18.98
CA GLY A 163 4.66 -16.85 -17.95
C GLY A 163 5.44 -16.82 -16.64
N GLY A 164 6.77 -16.97 -16.71
CA GLY A 164 7.64 -16.90 -15.53
C GLY A 164 7.59 -15.53 -14.84
N ARG A 165 7.50 -14.44 -15.62
CA ARG A 165 7.34 -13.08 -15.08
C ARG A 165 6.00 -12.91 -14.36
N ALA A 166 4.90 -13.31 -15.00
CA ALA A 166 3.56 -13.24 -14.42
C ALA A 166 3.49 -14.02 -13.10
N PHE A 167 4.01 -15.25 -13.09
CA PHE A 167 4.07 -16.05 -11.87
C PHE A 167 4.86 -15.35 -10.76
N SER A 168 6.05 -14.83 -11.08
CA SER A 168 6.91 -14.14 -10.11
C SER A 168 6.21 -12.91 -9.50
N TYR A 169 5.62 -12.04 -10.34
CA TYR A 169 4.87 -10.90 -9.84
C TYR A 169 3.64 -11.34 -9.03
N ALA A 170 2.97 -12.44 -9.39
CA ALA A 170 1.80 -12.93 -8.65
C ALA A 170 2.23 -13.42 -7.26
N ALA A 171 3.28 -14.22 -7.19
CA ALA A 171 3.83 -14.75 -5.96
C ALA A 171 4.33 -13.64 -5.03
N PHE A 172 5.12 -12.69 -5.54
CA PHE A 172 5.61 -11.56 -4.73
C PHE A 172 4.50 -10.60 -4.33
N GLY A 173 3.51 -10.39 -5.19
CA GLY A 173 2.33 -9.60 -4.86
C GLY A 173 1.55 -10.23 -3.72
N LEU A 174 1.25 -11.52 -3.82
CA LEU A 174 0.56 -12.28 -2.79
C LEU A 174 1.33 -12.27 -1.47
N ALA A 175 2.64 -12.55 -1.52
CA ALA A 175 3.51 -12.53 -0.35
C ALA A 175 3.55 -11.13 0.30
N SER A 176 3.65 -10.06 -0.49
CA SER A 176 3.69 -8.69 0.03
C SER A 176 2.39 -8.29 0.73
N GLY A 177 1.24 -8.71 0.19
CA GLY A 177 -0.07 -8.47 0.76
C GLY A 177 -0.29 -9.22 2.07
N LEU A 178 0.09 -10.51 2.12
CA LEU A 178 0.06 -11.30 3.35
C LEU A 178 0.99 -10.74 4.43
N ALA A 179 2.23 -10.40 4.06
CA ALA A 179 3.18 -9.79 4.97
C ALA A 179 2.65 -8.45 5.53
N GLY A 180 2.01 -7.64 4.67
CA GLY A 180 1.37 -6.39 5.08
C GLY A 180 0.25 -6.62 6.10
N ALA A 181 -0.58 -7.64 5.88
CA ALA A 181 -1.65 -8.02 6.82
C ALA A 181 -1.11 -8.51 8.17
N VAL A 182 -0.06 -9.34 8.16
CA VAL A 182 0.64 -9.79 9.38
C VAL A 182 1.19 -8.59 10.15
N LEU A 183 1.88 -7.69 9.46
CA LEU A 183 2.47 -6.50 10.06
C LEU A 183 1.39 -5.58 10.66
N ALA A 184 0.28 -5.37 9.93
CA ALA A 184 -0.85 -4.60 10.44
C ALA A 184 -1.48 -5.21 11.70
N ALA A 185 -1.64 -6.54 11.73
CA ALA A 185 -2.15 -7.25 12.89
C ALA A 185 -1.21 -7.11 14.10
N ALA A 186 0.11 -7.26 13.89
CA ALA A 186 1.12 -7.09 14.93
C ALA A 186 1.15 -5.66 15.49
N LEU A 187 1.05 -4.64 14.62
CA LEU A 187 1.00 -3.23 15.04
C LEU A 187 -0.26 -2.92 15.85
N ARG A 188 -1.44 -3.35 15.39
CA ARG A 188 -2.71 -3.20 16.14
C ARG A 188 -2.66 -3.85 17.52
N TRP A 189 -2.07 -5.04 17.59
CA TRP A 189 -1.89 -5.75 18.86
C TRP A 189 -0.96 -5.00 19.81
N ARG A 190 0.12 -4.39 19.32
CA ARG A 190 1.00 -3.55 20.14
C ARG A 190 0.31 -2.27 20.62
N LEU A 191 -0.41 -1.58 19.75
CA LEU A 191 -1.11 -0.34 20.10
C LEU A 191 -2.15 -0.58 21.22
N SER A 192 -2.96 -1.64 21.10
CA SER A 192 -3.93 -2.03 22.14
C SER A 192 -3.32 -2.52 23.46
N ARG A 193 -2.04 -2.91 23.47
CA ARG A 193 -1.31 -3.19 24.72
C ARG A 193 -0.70 -1.94 25.33
N GLY A 194 -0.34 -0.94 24.53
CA GLY A 194 0.18 0.34 24.99
C GLY A 194 -0.86 1.13 25.79
N GLU A 195 -2.09 1.19 25.30
CA GLU A 195 -3.20 1.89 25.97
C GLU A 195 -3.51 1.30 27.37
N ARG A 196 -3.40 -0.02 27.53
CA ARG A 196 -3.62 -0.70 28.82
C ARG A 196 -2.53 -0.48 29.87
N LYS A 197 -1.38 0.09 29.51
CA LYS A 197 -0.29 0.37 30.45
C LYS A 197 -0.36 1.77 31.08
N PHE A 198 -1.24 2.64 30.59
CA PHE A 198 -1.41 4.03 31.06
C PHE A 198 -2.78 4.29 31.73
N THR A 199 -3.58 3.24 31.91
CA THR A 199 -4.83 3.21 32.70
C THR A 199 -4.60 2.39 33.95
#